data_AF-A0A530AH46-F1
#
_entry.id   AF-A0A530AH46-F1
#
_cell.length_a   1.000
_cell.length_b   1.000
_cell.length_c   1.000
_cell.angle_alpha   90.00
_cell.angle_beta   90.00
_cell.angle_gamma   90.00
#
_symmetry.space_group_name_H-M   'P 1'
#
loop_
_entity.id
_entity.type
_entity.pdbx_description
1 polymer ?
#
loop_
_entity_poly.entity_id
_entity_poly.type
_entity_poly.pdbx_seq_one_letter_code
_entity_poly.pdbx_strand_id
1 'polypeptide(L)'
;VRRIHNGLVDRRPAVIARCRGIADIVDAVLYAQATGLEICVRGGGHNVAGRAVVDNGLMIDLSLMKGVHVNAAARTAIVEGGVTWRELNRETQLHGLATTGGVIGSTGVAGLTL
;
A
#
# COMPACT_ATOMS: atom_id res chain seq x y z
N VAL A 1 -12.08 5.68 3.65
CA VAL A 1 -10.65 5.32 3.47
C VAL A 1 -9.93 4.90 4.76
N ARG A 2 -10.52 5.01 5.97
CA ARG A 2 -9.89 4.51 7.21
C ARG A 2 -10.14 3.02 7.53
N ARG A 3 -11.21 2.42 6.99
CA ARG A 3 -11.54 1.00 7.20
C ARG A 3 -10.46 0.11 6.58
N ILE A 4 -9.92 -0.82 7.36
CA ILE A 4 -8.94 -1.83 6.93
C ILE A 4 -9.58 -3.23 6.88
N HIS A 5 -8.82 -4.25 6.52
CA HIS A 5 -9.34 -5.62 6.37
C HIS A 5 -9.86 -6.19 7.69
N ASN A 6 -9.11 -6.02 8.79
CA ASN A 6 -9.57 -6.46 10.10
C ASN A 6 -10.68 -5.53 10.61
N GLY A 7 -11.93 -6.01 10.53
CA GLY A 7 -13.12 -5.27 10.94
C GLY A 7 -13.22 -5.00 12.45
N LEU A 8 -12.38 -5.62 13.28
CA LEU A 8 -12.33 -5.37 14.73
C LEU A 8 -11.55 -4.10 15.09
N VAL A 9 -10.78 -3.53 14.14
CA VAL A 9 -9.97 -2.34 14.38
C VAL A 9 -10.70 -1.10 13.86
N ASP A 10 -11.12 -0.22 14.78
CA ASP A 10 -11.84 1.02 14.49
C ASP A 10 -11.08 2.26 14.97
N ARG A 11 -9.93 2.55 14.34
CA ARG A 11 -9.15 3.77 14.65
C ARG A 11 -9.54 4.95 13.76
N ARG A 12 -9.27 6.16 14.25
CA ARG A 12 -9.66 7.44 13.65
C ARG A 12 -8.42 8.33 13.44
N PRO A 13 -7.79 8.28 12.24
CA PRO A 13 -6.69 9.18 11.91
C PRO A 13 -7.14 10.64 11.95
N ALA A 14 -6.27 11.55 12.37
CA ALA A 14 -6.50 12.98 12.25
C ALA A 14 -6.44 13.42 10.78
N VAL A 15 -5.54 12.83 10.01
CA VAL A 15 -5.34 13.13 8.58
C VAL A 15 -5.14 11.84 7.80
N ILE A 16 -5.68 11.80 6.57
CA ILE A 16 -5.47 10.72 5.62
C ILE A 16 -4.91 11.31 4.32
N ALA A 17 -3.63 11.10 4.06
CA ALA A 17 -2.97 11.50 2.82
C ALA A 17 -3.10 10.36 1.79
N ARG A 18 -3.91 10.55 0.75
CA ARG A 18 -4.09 9.57 -0.32
C ARG A 18 -3.14 9.87 -1.47
N CYS A 19 -1.93 9.32 -1.38
CA CYS A 19 -0.86 9.59 -2.31
C CYS A 19 -1.12 8.97 -3.68
N ARG A 20 -0.82 9.73 -4.74
CA ARG A 20 -0.85 9.30 -6.15
C ARG A 20 0.56 9.15 -6.73
N GLY A 21 1.59 9.56 -6.00
CA GLY A 21 2.97 9.49 -6.43
C GLY A 21 3.94 9.84 -5.32
N ILE A 22 5.21 9.90 -5.67
CA ILE A 22 6.32 10.12 -4.73
C ILE A 22 6.23 11.50 -4.05
N ALA A 23 5.88 12.55 -4.79
CA ALA A 23 5.76 13.90 -4.25
C ALA A 23 4.75 13.96 -3.08
N ASP A 24 3.57 13.36 -3.25
CA ASP A 24 2.55 13.29 -2.20
C ASP A 24 3.06 12.56 -0.93
N ILE A 25 3.90 11.54 -1.09
CA ILE A 25 4.51 10.83 0.05
C ILE A 25 5.49 11.74 0.78
N VAL A 26 6.35 12.43 0.03
CA VAL A 26 7.32 13.38 0.59
C VAL A 26 6.60 14.47 1.38
N ASP A 27 5.58 15.09 0.80
CA ASP A 27 4.79 16.12 1.46
C ASP A 27 4.08 15.58 2.71
N ALA A 28 3.53 14.37 2.66
CA ALA A 28 2.89 13.73 3.81
C ALA A 28 3.88 13.48 4.96
N VAL A 29 5.09 12.99 4.65
CA VAL A 29 6.13 12.74 5.66
C VAL A 29 6.61 14.05 6.29
N LEU A 30 6.88 15.07 5.47
CA LEU A 30 7.27 16.39 5.96
C LEU A 30 6.16 17.04 6.81
N TYR A 31 4.90 16.87 6.41
CA TYR A 31 3.75 17.32 7.18
C TYR A 31 3.68 16.63 8.54
N ALA A 32 3.87 15.31 8.60
CA ALA A 32 3.88 14.58 9.87
C ALA A 32 5.03 15.04 10.78
N GLN A 33 6.22 15.26 10.21
CA GLN A 33 7.36 15.80 10.94
C GLN A 33 7.05 17.18 11.54
N ALA A 34 6.50 18.09 10.73
CA ALA A 34 6.19 19.46 11.17
C ALA A 34 5.07 19.52 12.22
N THR A 35 4.18 18.53 12.24
CA THR A 35 3.03 18.47 13.15
C THR A 35 3.18 17.50 14.32
N GLY A 36 4.24 16.68 14.33
CA GLY A 36 4.46 15.66 15.34
C GLY A 36 3.45 14.50 15.28
N LEU A 37 2.75 14.31 14.17
CA LEU A 37 1.76 13.24 14.02
C LEU A 37 2.44 11.87 13.83
N GLU A 38 1.98 10.87 14.57
CA GLU A 38 2.37 9.48 14.34
C GLU A 38 1.97 9.04 12.92
N ILE A 39 2.91 8.46 12.18
CA ILE A 39 2.66 7.95 10.83
C ILE A 39 2.25 6.47 10.93
N CYS A 40 1.17 6.11 10.23
CA CYS A 40 0.99 4.75 9.75
C CYS A 40 0.91 4.73 8.21
N VAL A 41 1.32 3.60 7.61
CA VAL A 41 1.33 3.43 6.16
C VAL A 41 0.35 2.33 5.78
N ARG A 42 -0.48 2.60 4.76
CA ARG A 42 -1.45 1.66 4.20
C ARG A 42 -1.09 1.33 2.76
N GLY A 43 -0.67 0.08 2.53
CA GLY A 43 -0.75 -0.58 1.22
C GLY A 43 -2.12 -1.24 1.03
N GLY A 44 -2.16 -2.58 1.07
CA GLY A 44 -3.43 -3.33 0.98
C GLY A 44 -4.29 -3.36 2.25
N GLY A 45 -3.75 -2.95 3.41
CA GLY A 45 -4.51 -2.87 4.67
C GLY A 45 -4.88 -4.22 5.31
N HIS A 46 -4.12 -5.28 4.99
CA HIS A 46 -4.40 -6.67 5.41
C HIS A 46 -3.73 -7.10 6.72
N ASN A 47 -2.86 -6.27 7.32
CA ASN A 47 -2.16 -6.64 8.55
C ASN A 47 -3.18 -6.85 9.70
N VAL A 48 -3.18 -8.04 10.30
CA VAL A 48 -4.16 -8.46 11.33
C VAL A 48 -4.06 -7.59 12.59
N ALA A 49 -2.87 -7.13 12.96
CA ALA A 49 -2.66 -6.26 14.11
C ALA A 49 -3.12 -4.80 13.88
N GLY A 50 -3.70 -4.49 12.71
CA GLY A 50 -4.29 -3.18 12.44
C GLY A 50 -3.29 -2.06 12.16
N ARG A 51 -2.06 -2.39 11.76
CA ARG A 51 -0.97 -1.41 11.54
C ARG A 51 -1.20 -0.42 10.39
N ALA A 52 -2.22 -0.64 9.57
CA ALA A 52 -2.56 0.22 8.44
C ALA A 52 -3.56 1.34 8.79
N VAL A 53 -3.78 1.62 10.08
CA VAL A 53 -4.60 2.72 10.59
C VAL A 53 -4.12 3.13 11.99
N VAL A 54 -4.22 4.41 12.33
CA VAL A 54 -3.75 5.03 13.58
C VAL A 54 -4.82 5.96 14.15
N ASP A 55 -4.84 6.15 15.46
CA ASP A 55 -5.69 7.15 16.11
C ASP A 55 -4.96 8.49 16.19
N ASN A 56 -5.64 9.58 15.85
CA ASN A 56 -5.15 10.95 15.93
C ASN A 56 -3.81 11.24 15.20
N GLY A 57 -3.32 10.30 14.39
CA GLY A 57 -2.10 10.44 13.58
C GLY A 57 -2.39 10.68 12.10
N LEU A 58 -1.34 10.57 11.29
CA LEU A 58 -1.37 10.64 9.84
C LEU A 58 -1.36 9.22 9.24
N MET A 59 -2.39 8.89 8.45
CA MET A 59 -2.37 7.70 7.60
C MET A 59 -1.91 8.06 6.19
N ILE A 60 -0.76 7.53 5.77
CA ILE A 60 -0.29 7.59 4.39
C ILE A 60 -0.90 6.41 3.62
N ASP A 61 -1.92 6.70 2.80
CA ASP A 61 -2.67 5.73 2.01
C ASP A 61 -2.10 5.65 0.58
N LEU A 62 -1.38 4.57 0.30
CA LEU A 62 -0.79 4.30 -1.00
C LEU A 62 -1.77 3.64 -1.97
N SER A 63 -3.04 3.40 -1.59
CA SER A 63 -4.00 2.63 -2.39
C SER A 63 -4.36 3.22 -3.76
N LEU A 64 -3.87 4.41 -4.10
CA LEU A 64 -4.01 4.99 -5.45
C LEU A 64 -2.75 4.83 -6.32
N MET A 65 -1.62 4.43 -5.73
CA MET A 65 -0.38 4.14 -6.45
C MET A 65 -0.40 2.70 -6.97
N LYS A 66 -0.88 2.54 -8.20
CA LYS A 66 -1.20 1.25 -8.85
C LYS A 66 -0.32 0.90 -10.06
N GLY A 67 0.76 1.65 -10.28
CA GLY A 67 1.70 1.40 -11.36
C GLY A 67 2.33 0.01 -11.27
N VAL A 68 2.30 -0.73 -12.38
CA VAL A 68 2.98 -2.01 -12.56
C VAL A 68 3.65 -1.98 -13.92
N HIS A 69 4.97 -2.16 -13.95
CA HIS A 69 5.75 -2.23 -15.16
C HIS A 69 6.45 -3.58 -15.25
N VAL A 70 6.05 -4.41 -16.23
CA VAL A 70 6.62 -5.74 -16.44
C VAL A 70 7.61 -5.70 -17.60
N ASN A 71 8.85 -6.11 -17.34
CA ASN A 71 9.84 -6.37 -18.37
C ASN A 71 9.89 -7.89 -18.63
N ALA A 72 9.22 -8.33 -19.69
CA ALA A 72 9.13 -9.75 -20.03
C ALA A 72 10.49 -10.38 -20.38
N ALA A 73 11.36 -9.63 -21.06
CA ALA A 73 12.68 -10.12 -21.46
C ALA A 73 13.61 -10.32 -20.25
N ALA A 74 13.63 -9.34 -19.33
CA ALA A 74 14.40 -9.43 -18.10
C ALA A 74 13.71 -10.28 -17.01
N ARG A 75 12.44 -10.64 -17.23
CA ARG A 75 11.57 -11.35 -16.26
C ARG A 75 11.47 -10.63 -14.91
N THR A 76 11.35 -9.30 -14.95
CA THR A 76 11.22 -8.44 -13.76
C THR A 76 9.93 -7.63 -13.79
N ALA A 77 9.44 -7.24 -12.61
CA ALA A 77 8.33 -6.31 -12.46
C ALA A 77 8.68 -5.22 -11.44
N ILE A 78 8.39 -3.97 -11.79
CA ILE A 78 8.46 -2.82 -10.88
C ILE A 78 7.02 -2.46 -10.51
N VAL A 79 6.71 -2.46 -9.22
CA VAL A 79 5.35 -2.18 -8.72
C VAL A 79 5.34 -1.05 -7.71
N GLU A 80 4.30 -0.23 -7.77
CA GLU A 80 4.07 0.80 -6.78
C GLU A 80 3.52 0.22 -5.46
N GLY A 81 3.71 0.97 -4.36
CA GLY A 81 3.41 0.49 -3.00
C GLY A 81 1.93 0.20 -2.71
N GLY A 82 1.01 0.67 -3.56
CA GLY A 82 -0.43 0.41 -3.44
C GLY A 82 -0.89 -0.87 -4.11
N VAL A 83 -0.06 -1.52 -4.93
CA VAL A 83 -0.44 -2.68 -5.75
C VAL A 83 -0.82 -3.89 -4.87
N THR A 84 -1.88 -4.58 -5.26
CA THR A 84 -2.35 -5.83 -4.66
C THR A 84 -1.87 -7.05 -5.45
N TRP A 85 -1.86 -8.23 -4.82
CA TRP A 85 -1.46 -9.47 -5.48
C TRP A 85 -2.32 -9.79 -6.71
N ARG A 86 -3.62 -9.46 -6.69
CA ARG A 86 -4.49 -9.61 -7.87
C ARG A 86 -4.03 -8.74 -9.04
N GLU A 87 -3.66 -7.49 -8.77
CA GLU A 87 -3.21 -6.54 -9.78
C GLU A 87 -1.84 -6.97 -10.34
N LEU A 88 -0.87 -7.30 -9.48
CA LEU A 88 0.43 -7.82 -9.93
C LEU A 88 0.27 -9.07 -10.78
N ASN A 89 -0.50 -10.05 -10.31
CA ASN A 89 -0.73 -11.30 -11.06
C ASN A 89 -1.39 -11.03 -12.41
N ARG A 90 -2.38 -10.13 -12.48
CA ARG A 90 -3.03 -9.77 -13.74
C ARG A 90 -2.00 -9.27 -14.77
N GLU A 91 -1.14 -8.35 -14.38
CA GLU A 91 -0.17 -7.73 -15.28
C GLU A 91 0.96 -8.69 -15.68
N THR A 92 1.49 -9.49 -14.74
CA THR A 92 2.55 -10.45 -15.08
C THR A 92 2.04 -11.62 -15.93
N GLN A 93 0.78 -12.03 -15.75
CA GLN A 93 0.18 -13.12 -16.52
C GLN A 93 0.00 -12.77 -18.01
N LEU A 94 -0.11 -11.49 -18.37
CA LEU A 94 -0.08 -11.06 -19.79
C LEU A 94 1.20 -11.50 -20.51
N HIS A 95 2.27 -11.76 -19.75
CA HIS A 95 3.57 -12.21 -20.24
C HIS A 95 3.90 -13.65 -19.86
N GLY A 96 2.94 -14.42 -19.32
CA GLY A 96 3.18 -15.77 -18.82
C GLY A 96 4.13 -15.84 -17.61
N LEU A 97 4.29 -14.73 -16.88
CA LEU A 97 5.19 -14.62 -15.73
C LEU A 97 4.44 -14.71 -14.40
N ALA A 98 5.15 -15.20 -13.39
CA ALA A 98 4.71 -15.28 -12.01
C ALA A 98 5.92 -15.17 -11.06
N THR A 99 5.66 -14.84 -9.79
CA THR A 99 6.64 -14.87 -8.70
C THR A 99 5.98 -15.45 -7.45
N THR A 100 6.79 -15.86 -6.47
CA THR A 100 6.30 -16.29 -5.15
C THR A 100 5.58 -15.13 -4.46
N GLY A 101 4.48 -15.42 -3.76
CA GLY A 101 3.61 -14.36 -3.25
C GLY A 101 2.42 -14.81 -2.41
N GLY A 102 1.55 -13.84 -2.12
CA GLY A 102 0.34 -14.06 -1.34
C GLY A 102 -0.75 -14.82 -2.10
N VAL A 103 -1.44 -15.72 -1.41
CA VAL A 103 -2.56 -16.51 -1.97
C VAL A 103 -3.87 -15.72 -2.04
N ILE A 104 -4.01 -14.66 -1.24
CA ILE A 104 -5.20 -13.80 -1.22
C ILE A 104 -4.97 -12.57 -2.10
N GLY A 105 -5.71 -12.47 -3.21
CA GLY A 105 -5.50 -11.44 -4.21
C GLY A 105 -5.70 -9.99 -3.73
N SER A 106 -6.48 -9.74 -2.68
CA SER A 106 -6.66 -8.39 -2.12
C SER A 106 -5.52 -7.94 -1.21
N THR A 107 -4.62 -8.84 -0.82
CA THR A 107 -3.45 -8.49 0.00
C THR A 107 -2.53 -7.56 -0.80
N GLY A 108 -2.01 -6.52 -0.15
CA GLY A 108 -1.05 -5.60 -0.77
C GLY A 108 0.31 -6.28 -0.94
N VAL A 109 0.99 -6.03 -2.06
CA VAL A 109 2.31 -6.61 -2.35
C VAL A 109 3.33 -6.09 -1.33
N ALA A 110 3.50 -4.77 -1.23
CA ALA A 110 4.50 -4.15 -0.38
C ALA A 110 4.39 -4.57 1.10
N GLY A 111 3.18 -4.63 1.64
CA GLY A 111 2.95 -5.01 3.05
C GLY A 111 3.07 -6.52 3.32
N LEU A 112 3.19 -7.36 2.30
CA LEU A 112 3.47 -8.80 2.45
C LEU A 112 4.96 -9.12 2.26
N THR A 113 5.67 -8.32 1.45
CA THR A 113 7.08 -8.57 1.10
C THR A 113 8.09 -7.87 2.00
N LEU A 114 7.65 -6.93 2.84
CA LEU A 114 8.47 -6.12 3.77
C LEU A 114 8.02 -6.37 5.22
#